data_AF-A0A831P0L2-F1
#
_entry.id   AF-A0A831P0L2-F1
#
_cell.length_a   1.000
_cell.length_b   1.000
_cell.length_c   1.000
_cell.angle_alpha   90.00
_cell.angle_beta   90.00
_cell.angle_gamma   90.00
#
_symmetry.space_group_name_H-M   'P 1'
#
loop_
_entity.id
_entity.type
_entity.pdbx_description
1 polymer ?
#
loop_
_entity_poly.entity_id
_entity_poly.type
_entity_poly.pdbx_seq_one_letter_code
_entity_poly.pdbx_strand_id
1 'polypeptide(L)'
;MLLADDRLMKKVEKVVEEANEELKKVDSQLSARLIKVPVGREALQEGELYEKIRYVIMYHIVKAIHDRIKGIKSGVLKKRSKESIKQLLNRLKELNILRDKEIDVLIESIEFKLNMTVKQLREEIIEQLEYIEKILSS
;
A
#
# COMPACT_ATOMS: atom_id res chain seq x y z
N MET A 1 -5.07 7.51 -22.96
CA MET A 1 -3.97 8.04 -22.14
C MET A 1 -2.97 6.92 -22.02
N LEU A 2 -1.80 7.05 -22.63
CA LEU A 2 -0.69 6.13 -22.37
C LEU A 2 -0.18 6.47 -20.96
N LEU A 3 0.02 5.47 -20.10
CA LEU A 3 0.56 5.67 -18.74
C LEU A 3 1.96 6.31 -18.74
N ALA A 4 2.67 6.21 -19.86
CA ALA A 4 3.86 7.00 -20.16
C ALA A 4 3.53 8.01 -21.25
N ASP A 5 3.81 9.30 -21.01
CA ASP A 5 3.68 10.30 -22.07
C ASP A 5 4.69 10.04 -23.22
N ASP A 6 4.44 10.62 -24.40
CA ASP A 6 5.29 10.43 -25.58
C ASP A 6 6.75 10.87 -25.36
N ARG A 7 7.01 11.76 -24.40
CA ARG A 7 8.37 12.22 -24.08
C ARG A 7 9.10 11.18 -23.23
N LEU A 8 8.42 10.56 -22.28
CA LEU A 8 8.95 9.47 -21.46
C LEU A 8 9.24 8.25 -22.33
N MET A 9 8.34 7.92 -23.25
CA MET A 9 8.51 6.81 -24.19
C MET A 9 9.76 6.97 -25.06
N LYS A 10 10.00 8.17 -25.60
CA LYS A 10 11.21 8.45 -26.38
C LYS A 10 12.49 8.30 -25.57
N LYS A 11 12.47 8.66 -24.29
CA LYS A 11 13.63 8.45 -23.41
C LYS A 11 13.88 6.97 -23.16
N VAL A 12 12.84 6.19 -22.91
CA VAL A 12 12.96 4.74 -22.69
C VAL A 12 13.44 4.03 -23.95
N GLU A 13 12.91 4.41 -25.12
CA GLU A 13 13.38 3.88 -26.41
C GLU A 13 14.88 4.12 -26.61
N LYS A 14 15.35 5.34 -26.30
CA LYS A 14 16.78 5.67 -26.38
C LYS A 14 17.64 4.83 -25.44
N VAL A 15 17.19 4.64 -24.19
CA VAL A 15 17.92 3.81 -23.20
C VAL A 15 17.99 2.34 -23.65
N VAL A 16 16.91 1.82 -24.22
CA VAL A 16 16.88 0.43 -24.73
C VAL A 16 17.77 0.27 -25.96
N GLU A 17 17.85 1.29 -26.82
CA GLU A 17 18.75 1.31 -27.97
C GLU A 17 20.23 1.31 -27.53
N GLU A 18 20.59 2.19 -26.61
CA GLU A 18 21.93 2.23 -26.00
C GLU A 18 22.29 0.89 -25.34
N ALA A 19 21.37 0.31 -24.56
CA ALA A 19 21.57 -1.00 -23.93
C ALA A 19 21.72 -2.14 -24.97
N ASN A 20 20.99 -2.07 -26.07
CA ASN A 20 21.07 -3.06 -27.15
C ASN A 20 22.42 -2.99 -27.88
N GLU A 21 22.94 -1.78 -28.10
CA GLU A 21 24.28 -1.59 -28.69
C GLU A 21 25.38 -2.13 -27.77
N GLU A 22 25.31 -1.84 -26.47
CA GLU A 22 26.29 -2.34 -25.50
C GLU A 22 26.26 -3.87 -25.39
N LEU A 23 25.07 -4.49 -25.38
CA LEU A 23 24.95 -5.95 -25.37
C LEU A 23 25.56 -6.60 -26.62
N LYS A 24 25.37 -5.99 -27.79
CA LYS A 24 25.94 -6.48 -29.05
C LYS A 24 27.46 -6.36 -29.13
N LYS A 25 28.07 -5.41 -28.40
CA LYS A 25 29.53 -5.31 -28.27
C LYS A 25 30.12 -6.46 -27.46
N VAL A 26 29.33 -7.06 -26.56
CA VAL A 26 29.74 -8.22 -25.75
C VAL A 26 29.55 -9.52 -26.54
N ASP A 27 28.37 -9.71 -27.13
CA ASP A 27 28.08 -10.87 -27.99
C ASP A 27 26.98 -10.50 -29.00
N SER A 28 27.22 -10.82 -30.27
CA SER A 28 26.29 -10.56 -31.38
C SER A 28 24.89 -11.18 -31.23
N GLN A 29 24.74 -12.19 -30.38
CA GLN A 29 23.48 -12.87 -30.10
C GLN A 29 22.65 -12.18 -29.00
N LEU A 30 23.25 -11.28 -28.22
CA LEU A 30 22.54 -10.54 -27.17
C LEU A 30 21.78 -9.35 -27.75
N SER A 31 20.59 -9.09 -27.21
CA SER A 31 19.80 -7.91 -27.59
C SER A 31 18.92 -7.43 -26.45
N ALA A 32 18.72 -6.12 -26.37
CA ALA A 32 17.68 -5.51 -25.53
C ALA A 32 16.50 -5.09 -26.42
N ARG A 33 15.28 -5.31 -25.93
CA ARG A 33 14.05 -4.95 -26.66
C ARG A 33 13.04 -4.36 -25.70
N LEU A 34 12.33 -3.34 -26.18
CA LEU A 34 11.21 -2.73 -25.47
C LEU A 34 9.92 -3.45 -25.88
N ILE A 35 9.18 -3.99 -24.91
CA ILE A 35 7.86 -4.58 -25.13
C ILE A 35 6.81 -3.58 -24.63
N LYS A 36 5.98 -3.07 -25.54
CA LYS A 36 4.85 -2.21 -25.20
C LYS A 36 3.64 -3.09 -24.95
N VAL A 37 3.14 -3.12 -23.72
CA VAL A 37 1.92 -3.83 -23.36
C VAL A 37 0.76 -2.83 -23.38
N PRO A 38 -0.24 -2.99 -24.27
CA PRO A 38 -1.42 -2.14 -24.25
C PRO A 38 -2.26 -2.47 -23.02
N VAL A 39 -2.54 -1.46 -22.20
CA VAL A 39 -3.49 -1.58 -21.09
C VAL A 39 -4.79 -0.88 -21.50
N GLY A 40 -5.91 -1.60 -21.43
CA GLY A 40 -7.23 -1.03 -21.70
C GLY A 40 -7.60 0.02 -20.66
N ARG A 41 -8.40 1.03 -21.05
CA ARG A 41 -8.88 2.06 -20.10
C ARG A 41 -9.74 1.45 -18.99
N GLU A 42 -10.54 0.45 -19.32
CA GLU A 42 -11.38 -0.28 -18.36
C GLU A 42 -10.50 -0.97 -17.31
N ALA A 43 -9.44 -1.68 -17.73
CA ALA A 43 -8.49 -2.30 -16.80
C ALA A 43 -7.75 -1.29 -15.91
N LEU A 44 -7.47 -0.08 -16.42
CA LEU A 44 -6.92 1.01 -15.59
C LEU A 44 -7.93 1.50 -14.56
N GLN A 45 -9.18 1.73 -14.97
CA GLN A 45 -10.25 2.16 -14.07
C GLN A 45 -10.57 1.11 -13.01
N GLU A 46 -10.56 -0.18 -13.38
CA GLU A 46 -10.71 -1.30 -12.45
C GLU A 46 -9.54 -1.35 -11.45
N GLY A 47 -8.31 -1.12 -11.90
CA GLY A 47 -7.14 -1.00 -11.03
C GLY A 47 -7.24 0.18 -10.06
N GLU A 48 -7.60 1.37 -10.55
CA GLU A 48 -7.82 2.55 -9.71
C GLU A 48 -8.95 2.34 -8.70
N LEU A 49 -10.04 1.69 -9.11
CA LEU A 49 -11.14 1.35 -8.22
C LEU A 49 -10.72 0.35 -7.14
N TYR A 50 -9.95 -0.67 -7.53
CA TYR A 50 -9.37 -1.64 -6.60
C TYR A 50 -8.51 -0.95 -5.54
N GLU A 51 -7.61 -0.06 -5.97
CA GLU A 51 -6.75 0.70 -5.05
C GLU A 51 -7.57 1.56 -4.09
N LYS A 52 -8.61 2.25 -4.57
CA LYS A 52 -9.50 3.05 -3.71
C LYS A 52 -10.21 2.18 -2.68
N ILE A 53 -10.75 1.03 -3.07
CA ILE A 53 -11.40 0.09 -2.15
C ILE A 53 -10.40 -0.39 -1.09
N ARG A 54 -9.18 -0.77 -1.51
CA ARG A 54 -8.10 -1.17 -0.59
C ARG A 54 -7.83 -0.08 0.45
N TYR A 55 -7.59 1.16 0.02
CA TYR A 55 -7.29 2.27 0.93
C TYR A 55 -8.47 2.64 1.84
N VAL A 56 -9.72 2.52 1.37
CA VAL A 56 -10.91 2.72 2.20
C VAL A 56 -10.99 1.66 3.31
N ILE A 57 -10.72 0.39 3.01
CA ILE A 57 -10.69 -0.67 4.04
C ILE A 57 -9.59 -0.38 5.06
N MET A 58 -8.37 -0.04 4.60
CA MET A 58 -7.26 0.33 5.48
C MET A 58 -7.61 1.52 6.37
N TYR A 59 -8.27 2.55 5.82
CA TYR A 59 -8.74 3.71 6.56
C TYR A 59 -9.68 3.30 7.70
N HIS A 60 -10.69 2.49 7.41
CA HIS A 60 -11.64 2.03 8.41
C HIS A 60 -10.97 1.23 9.53
N ILE A 61 -9.98 0.39 9.19
CA ILE A 61 -9.18 -0.35 10.17
C ILE A 61 -8.43 0.61 11.09
N VAL A 62 -7.59 1.47 10.52
CA VAL A 62 -6.71 2.36 11.27
C VAL A 62 -7.53 3.34 12.12
N LYS A 63 -8.61 3.90 11.58
CA LYS A 63 -9.52 4.79 12.30
C LYS A 63 -10.18 4.11 13.51
N ALA A 64 -10.66 2.89 13.35
CA ALA A 64 -11.27 2.14 14.45
C ALA A 64 -10.28 1.89 15.60
N ILE A 65 -9.01 1.64 15.26
CA ILE A 65 -7.94 1.47 16.25
C ILE A 65 -7.58 2.80 16.91
N HIS A 66 -7.41 3.86 16.13
CA HIS A 66 -7.18 5.21 16.63
C HIS A 66 -8.25 5.60 17.67
N ASP A 67 -9.53 5.43 17.32
CA ASP A 67 -10.65 5.75 18.20
C ASP A 67 -10.65 4.93 19.49
N ARG A 68 -10.14 3.69 19.44
CA ARG A 68 -10.02 2.82 20.60
C ARG A 68 -8.89 3.23 21.54
N ILE A 69 -7.80 3.80 21.01
CA ILE A 69 -6.60 4.12 21.80
C ILE A 69 -6.49 5.60 22.19
N LYS A 70 -7.17 6.52 21.50
CA LYS A 70 -7.03 7.98 21.70
C LYS A 70 -7.27 8.44 23.14
N GLY A 71 -8.20 7.80 23.85
CA GLY A 71 -8.58 8.14 25.22
C GLY A 71 -7.72 7.47 26.31
N ILE A 72 -6.76 6.62 25.95
CA ILE A 72 -5.99 5.84 26.92
C ILE A 72 -4.87 6.71 27.49
N LYS A 73 -4.91 6.93 28.81
CA LYS A 73 -3.92 7.73 29.55
C LYS A 73 -2.75 6.90 30.10
N SER A 74 -2.87 5.58 30.19
CA SER A 74 -1.79 4.72 30.68
C SER A 74 -0.63 4.64 29.68
N GLY A 75 0.60 4.48 30.18
CA GLY A 75 1.79 4.35 29.33
C GLY A 75 1.81 3.07 28.49
N VAL A 76 1.12 2.02 28.94
CA VAL A 76 1.00 0.73 28.24
C VAL A 76 -0.46 0.28 28.18
N LEU A 77 -0.81 -0.50 27.14
CA LEU A 77 -2.13 -1.13 27.05
C LEU A 77 -2.27 -2.26 28.07
N LYS A 78 -3.37 -2.24 28.83
CA LYS A 78 -3.74 -3.36 29.72
C LYS A 78 -4.07 -4.60 28.89
N LYS A 79 -3.83 -5.80 29.44
CA LYS A 79 -4.11 -7.09 28.78
C LYS A 79 -5.52 -7.15 28.18
N ARG A 80 -6.54 -6.77 28.96
CA ARG A 80 -7.95 -6.72 28.50
C ARG A 80 -8.16 -5.78 27.31
N SER A 81 -7.47 -4.64 27.27
CA SER A 81 -7.54 -3.70 26.14
C SER A 81 -6.88 -4.29 24.90
N LYS A 82 -5.73 -4.95 25.04
CA LYS A 82 -5.05 -5.65 23.94
C LYS A 82 -5.95 -6.74 23.34
N GLU A 83 -6.54 -7.60 24.17
CA GLU A 83 -7.45 -8.66 23.72
C GLU A 83 -8.67 -8.08 23.00
N SER A 84 -9.27 -7.01 23.53
CA SER A 84 -10.39 -6.34 22.88
C SER A 84 -10.01 -5.73 21.53
N ILE A 85 -8.80 -5.20 21.38
CA ILE A 85 -8.32 -4.65 20.11
C ILE A 85 -8.07 -5.79 19.11
N LYS A 86 -7.47 -6.91 19.53
CA LYS A 86 -7.29 -8.08 18.67
C LYS A 86 -8.61 -8.64 18.15
N GLN A 87 -9.63 -8.72 19.01
CA GLN A 87 -10.98 -9.13 18.58
C GLN A 87 -11.58 -8.16 17.56
N LEU A 88 -11.36 -6.85 17.74
CA LEU A 88 -11.78 -5.84 16.77
C LEU A 88 -11.05 -6.02 15.42
N LEU A 89 -9.73 -6.20 15.45
CA LEU A 89 -8.92 -6.45 14.25
C LEU A 89 -9.38 -7.71 13.50
N ASN A 90 -9.68 -8.80 14.21
CA ASN A 90 -10.22 -10.01 13.60
C ASN A 90 -11.57 -9.78 12.91
N ARG A 91 -12.47 -8.97 13.50
CA ARG A 91 -13.74 -8.60 12.85
C ARG A 91 -13.51 -7.72 11.63
N LEU A 92 -12.58 -6.77 11.73
CA LEU A 92 -12.26 -5.87 10.62
C LEU A 92 -11.52 -6.59 9.48
N LYS A 93 -10.88 -7.73 9.74
CA LYS A 93 -10.34 -8.62 8.71
C LYS A 93 -11.41 -9.09 7.73
N GLU A 94 -12.66 -9.20 8.18
CA GLU A 94 -13.80 -9.56 7.31
C GLU A 94 -14.11 -8.47 6.28
N LEU A 95 -13.67 -7.22 6.50
CA LEU A 95 -13.75 -6.14 5.50
C LEU A 95 -12.81 -6.36 4.31
N ASN A 96 -11.83 -7.27 4.43
CA ASN A 96 -10.91 -7.63 3.35
C ASN A 96 -11.59 -8.51 2.29
N ILE A 97 -12.67 -8.01 1.69
CA ILE A 97 -13.46 -8.69 0.64
C ILE A 97 -12.61 -9.04 -0.59
N LEU A 98 -11.53 -8.28 -0.80
CA LEU A 98 -10.58 -8.43 -1.91
C LEU A 98 -9.49 -9.48 -1.64
N ARG A 99 -9.39 -9.99 -0.41
CA ARG A 99 -8.29 -10.86 0.05
C ARG A 99 -6.91 -10.26 -0.26
N ASP A 100 -6.82 -8.95 -0.09
CA ASP A 100 -5.61 -8.18 -0.33
C ASP A 100 -4.61 -8.44 0.81
N LYS A 101 -3.37 -8.80 0.44
CA LYS A 101 -2.31 -9.13 1.40
C LYS A 101 -1.83 -7.91 2.19
N GLU A 102 -1.90 -6.71 1.63
CA GLU A 102 -1.48 -5.49 2.32
C GLU A 102 -2.42 -5.17 3.49
N ILE A 103 -3.71 -5.47 3.36
CA ILE A 103 -4.68 -5.36 4.46
C ILE A 103 -4.35 -6.36 5.57
N ASP A 104 -3.97 -7.59 5.22
CA ASP A 104 -3.56 -8.60 6.20
C ASP A 104 -2.28 -8.17 6.93
N VAL A 105 -1.28 -7.70 6.19
CA VAL A 105 -0.01 -7.17 6.74
C VAL A 105 -0.27 -5.96 7.63
N LEU A 106 -1.18 -5.05 7.26
CA LEU A 106 -1.59 -3.93 8.09
C LEU A 106 -2.14 -4.40 9.44
N ILE A 107 -3.05 -5.38 9.42
CA ILE A 107 -3.67 -5.92 10.64
C ILE A 107 -2.60 -6.55 11.54
N GLU A 108 -1.75 -7.41 10.99
CA GLU A 108 -0.65 -8.06 11.72
C GLU A 108 0.33 -7.04 12.31
N SER A 109 0.65 -5.99 11.54
CA SER A 109 1.49 -4.89 11.97
C SER A 109 0.88 -4.16 13.17
N ILE A 110 -0.41 -3.84 13.13
CA ILE A 110 -1.10 -3.22 14.27
C ILE A 110 -1.09 -4.16 15.49
N GLU A 111 -1.35 -5.46 15.31
CA GLU A 111 -1.31 -6.44 16.39
C GLU A 111 0.05 -6.48 17.09
N PHE A 112 1.13 -6.44 16.32
CA PHE A 112 2.49 -6.38 16.83
C PHE A 112 2.74 -5.09 17.63
N LYS A 113 2.29 -3.93 17.10
CA LYS A 113 2.42 -2.62 17.74
C LYS A 113 1.64 -2.50 19.06
N LEU A 114 0.67 -3.37 19.34
CA LEU A 114 -0.02 -3.39 20.65
C LEU A 114 0.94 -3.67 21.83
N ASN A 115 2.16 -4.14 21.56
CA ASN A 115 3.19 -4.35 22.58
C ASN A 115 4.05 -3.12 22.86
N MET A 116 3.93 -2.06 22.05
CA MET A 116 4.61 -0.79 22.26
C MET A 116 3.97 0.03 23.40
N THR A 117 4.58 1.16 23.72
CA THR A 117 3.94 2.16 24.58
C THR A 117 2.73 2.78 23.86
N VAL A 118 1.74 3.23 24.64
CA VAL A 118 0.53 3.87 24.09
C VAL A 118 0.85 5.19 23.38
N LYS A 119 1.97 5.84 23.73
CA LYS A 119 2.46 7.04 23.03
C LYS A 119 2.93 6.67 21.62
N GLN A 120 3.89 5.74 21.50
CA GLN A 120 4.42 5.28 20.22
C GLN A 120 3.32 4.70 19.32
N LEU A 121 2.44 3.87 19.89
CA LEU A 121 1.32 3.31 19.14
C LEU A 121 0.40 4.41 18.59
N ARG A 122 0.14 5.47 19.34
CA ARG A 122 -0.69 6.59 18.85
C ARG A 122 -0.01 7.36 17.74
N GLU A 123 1.27 7.68 17.90
CA GLU A 123 2.06 8.39 16.89
C GLU A 123 2.02 7.62 15.56
N GLU A 124 2.37 6.32 15.57
CA GLU A 124 2.36 5.51 14.35
C GLU A 124 0.96 5.35 13.73
N ILE A 125 -0.09 5.20 14.55
CA ILE A 125 -1.45 5.07 14.05
C ILE A 125 -1.95 6.39 13.43
N ILE A 126 -1.56 7.53 13.98
CA ILE A 126 -1.90 8.85 13.43
C ILE A 126 -1.16 9.09 12.12
N GLU A 127 0.15 8.87 12.07
CA GLU A 127 0.95 8.99 10.84
C GLU A 127 0.37 8.12 9.73
N GLN A 128 -0.02 6.89 10.06
CA GLN A 128 -0.63 5.98 9.10
C GLN A 128 -2.02 6.44 8.65
N LEU A 129 -2.82 7.04 9.53
CA LEU A 129 -4.12 7.59 9.18
C LEU A 129 -3.97 8.80 8.25
N GLU A 130 -3.07 9.73 8.55
CA GLU A 130 -2.77 10.91 7.75
C GLU A 130 -2.26 10.53 6.35
N TYR A 131 -1.40 9.52 6.27
CA TYR A 131 -0.92 8.97 5.00
C TYR A 131 -2.06 8.43 4.13
N ILE A 132 -2.96 7.63 4.72
CA ILE A 132 -4.11 7.06 4.01
C ILE A 132 -5.09 8.16 3.59
N GLU A 133 -5.37 9.14 4.45
CA GLU A 133 -6.25 10.27 4.13
C GLU A 133 -5.70 11.10 2.97
N LYS A 134 -4.39 11.34 2.94
CA LYS A 134 -3.75 12.03 1.82
C LYS A 134 -3.98 11.30 0.49
N ILE A 135 -3.83 9.97 0.48
CA ILE A 135 -4.08 9.15 -0.72
C ILE A 135 -5.54 9.20 -1.15
N LEU A 136 -6.48 9.09 -0.21
CA LEU A 136 -7.91 9.14 -0.52
C LEU A 136 -8.39 10.52 -0.99
N SER A 137 -7.68 11.58 -0.61
CA SER A 137 -7.96 12.96 -1.03
C SER A 137 -7.31 13.37 -2.35
N SER A 138 -6.41 12.53 -2.89
CA SER A 138 -5.70 12.75 -4.16
C SER A 138 -6.50 12.20 -5.34
#